data_AF-A0A929YYU3-F1
#
_entry.id   AF-A0A929YYU3-F1
#
_cell.length_a   1.000
_cell.length_b   1.000
_cell.length_c   1.000
_cell.angle_alpha   90.00
_cell.angle_beta   90.00
_cell.angle_gamma   90.00
#
_symmetry.space_group_name_H-M   'P 1'
#
loop_
_entity.id
_entity.type
_entity.pdbx_description
1 polymer ?
#
loop_
_entity_poly.entity_id
_entity_poly.type
_entity_poly.pdbx_seq_one_letter_code
_entity_poly.pdbx_strand_id
1 'polypeptide(L)'
;MTMSDVSHTQKPENVDTREQKTTDWEPSVVKSANTAVDHPAHYNHGGGECIDVARRMPFCLGNALKYVWRCGHKHDGTLEGARRKAVEDAQKAVWYLNEFIKDAEAGAMDAFLEL
;
A
#
# COMPACT_ATOMS: atom_id res chain seq x y z
N MET A 1 60.01 -37.08 -5.84
CA MET A 1 61.26 -36.49 -6.35
C MET A 1 60.92 -35.87 -7.70
N THR A 2 60.97 -34.57 -7.97
CA THR A 2 61.77 -33.48 -7.38
C THR A 2 60.96 -32.19 -7.25
N MET A 3 61.33 -31.41 -6.25
CA MET A 3 60.97 -29.99 -6.05
C MET A 3 61.72 -29.08 -7.04
N SER A 4 61.54 -27.76 -6.84
CA SER A 4 62.31 -26.58 -7.34
C SER A 4 61.73 -25.94 -8.62
N ASP A 5 61.42 -24.65 -8.71
CA ASP A 5 61.90 -23.48 -7.95
C ASP A 5 60.89 -22.30 -7.92
N VAL A 6 61.03 -21.49 -6.87
CA VAL A 6 60.36 -20.20 -6.61
C VAL A 6 61.35 -19.06 -6.86
N SER A 7 60.92 -17.96 -7.50
CA SER A 7 61.41 -16.57 -7.28
C SER A 7 60.64 -15.63 -8.22
N HIS A 8 59.61 -14.90 -7.79
CA HIS A 8 59.61 -13.62 -7.04
C HIS A 8 60.55 -12.54 -7.58
N THR A 9 59.96 -11.59 -8.33
CA THR A 9 60.39 -10.18 -8.34
C THR A 9 59.14 -9.29 -8.29
N GLN A 10 59.08 -8.41 -7.29
CA GLN A 10 58.01 -7.46 -7.00
C GLN A 10 58.10 -6.17 -7.83
N LYS A 11 56.90 -5.57 -7.98
CA LYS A 11 56.45 -4.23 -8.41
C LYS A 11 57.37 -3.03 -8.07
N PRO A 12 57.21 -1.89 -8.78
CA PRO A 12 56.26 -0.85 -8.35
C PRO A 12 55.41 -0.37 -9.56
N GLU A 13 54.44 0.56 -9.53
CA GLU A 13 54.20 1.73 -8.69
C GLU A 13 52.73 2.17 -8.83
N ASN A 14 52.33 3.04 -7.91
CA ASN A 14 51.00 3.52 -7.57
C ASN A 14 50.50 4.63 -8.52
N VAL A 15 49.28 4.51 -9.07
CA VAL A 15 48.45 5.66 -9.45
C VAL A 15 47.05 5.46 -8.87
N ASP A 16 46.84 6.13 -7.75
CA ASP A 16 45.57 6.40 -7.10
C ASP A 16 44.77 7.38 -7.99
N THR A 17 43.73 6.90 -8.66
CA THR A 17 42.63 7.75 -9.14
C THR A 17 41.39 7.47 -8.31
N ARG A 18 41.39 7.91 -7.05
CA ARG A 18 40.18 8.33 -6.35
C ARG A 18 39.53 9.46 -7.15
N GLU A 19 38.68 9.09 -8.10
CA GLU A 19 37.71 10.02 -8.67
C GLU A 19 36.72 10.41 -7.56
N GLN A 20 36.95 11.60 -7.02
CA GLN A 20 35.99 12.32 -6.20
C GLN A 20 34.79 12.68 -7.06
N LYS A 21 33.76 11.85 -7.05
CA LYS A 21 32.45 12.25 -7.57
C LYS A 21 31.74 13.06 -6.49
N THR A 22 31.84 14.38 -6.62
CA THR A 22 31.13 15.35 -5.80
C THR A 22 29.63 15.12 -5.89
N THR A 23 29.00 15.18 -4.72
CA THR A 23 27.57 15.01 -4.48
C THR A 23 26.79 16.20 -5.04
N ASP A 24 26.19 16.03 -6.20
CA ASP A 24 25.06 16.86 -6.65
C ASP A 24 23.77 16.14 -6.26
N TRP A 25 23.29 16.42 -5.04
CA TRP A 25 21.95 16.02 -4.60
C TRP A 25 20.92 16.81 -5.39
N GLU A 26 20.49 16.26 -6.52
CA GLU A 26 19.22 16.66 -7.13
C GLU A 26 18.09 16.24 -6.17
N PRO A 27 17.14 17.13 -5.84
CA PRO A 27 16.01 16.76 -5.00
C PRO A 27 15.12 15.81 -5.81
N SER A 28 15.41 14.51 -5.70
CA SER A 28 14.51 13.48 -6.18
C SER A 28 13.15 13.69 -5.51
N VAL A 29 12.14 13.96 -6.32
CA VAL A 29 10.73 14.01 -5.91
C VAL A 29 10.44 12.68 -5.23
N VAL A 30 10.40 12.69 -3.90
CA VAL A 30 10.15 11.49 -3.10
C VAL A 30 8.72 11.06 -3.39
N LYS A 31 8.56 10.07 -4.27
CA LYS A 31 7.31 9.30 -4.36
C LYS A 31 7.09 8.72 -2.96
N SER A 32 6.04 9.19 -2.28
CA SER A 32 5.58 8.65 -1.01
C SER A 32 5.63 7.12 -1.06
N ALA A 33 6.44 6.53 -0.17
CA ALA A 33 6.57 5.10 -0.07
C ALA A 33 5.24 4.53 0.44
N ASN A 34 4.49 3.84 -0.41
CA ASN A 34 3.30 3.09 0.02
C ASN A 34 3.72 2.06 1.08
N THR A 35 3.42 2.33 2.34
CA THR A 35 3.60 1.35 3.42
C THR A 35 2.36 0.47 3.52
N ALA A 36 2.50 -0.73 4.09
CA ALA A 36 1.36 -1.61 4.33
C ALA A 36 0.32 -1.01 5.30
N VAL A 37 0.71 0.04 6.06
CA VAL A 37 -0.08 0.63 7.15
C VAL A 37 -0.66 1.98 6.74
N ASP A 38 0.18 2.94 6.34
CA ASP A 38 -0.21 4.35 6.24
C ASP A 38 -0.59 4.81 4.84
N HIS A 39 -0.32 4.03 3.79
CA HIS A 39 -0.82 4.27 2.43
C HIS A 39 -0.99 2.94 1.68
N PRO A 40 -1.90 2.05 2.15
CA PRO A 40 -2.06 0.73 1.56
C PRO A 40 -2.48 0.83 0.09
N ALA A 41 -1.71 0.18 -0.79
CA ALA A 41 -1.90 0.25 -2.25
C ALA A 41 -3.32 -0.15 -2.73
N HIS A 42 -4.03 -0.97 -1.96
CA HIS A 42 -5.39 -1.42 -2.28
C HIS A 42 -6.51 -0.44 -1.87
N TYR A 43 -6.14 0.73 -1.32
CA TYR A 43 -7.05 1.83 -0.96
C TYR A 43 -6.67 3.17 -1.61
N ASN A 44 -5.66 3.18 -2.49
CA ASN A 44 -5.11 4.40 -3.10
C ASN A 44 -5.35 4.45 -4.61
N HIS A 45 -6.63 4.47 -4.98
CA HIS A 45 -7.08 4.59 -6.36
C HIS A 45 -8.31 5.49 -6.40
N GLY A 46 -8.42 6.35 -7.42
CA GLY A 46 -9.48 7.35 -7.54
C GLY A 46 -9.10 8.80 -7.15
N GLY A 47 -7.81 9.11 -6.96
CA GLY A 47 -7.32 10.49 -6.78
C GLY A 47 -7.35 11.03 -5.34
N GLY A 48 -7.61 10.18 -4.34
CA GLY A 48 -7.57 10.52 -2.91
C GLY A 48 -7.56 9.24 -2.05
N GLU A 49 -7.47 9.40 -0.72
CA GLU A 49 -7.42 8.24 0.19
C GLU A 49 -8.81 7.82 0.66
N CYS A 50 -9.06 6.50 0.68
CA CYS A 50 -10.32 5.95 1.20
C CYS A 50 -10.62 6.44 2.63
N ILE A 51 -9.59 6.62 3.47
CA ILE A 51 -9.75 7.09 4.86
C ILE A 51 -10.25 8.53 4.94
N ASP A 52 -9.95 9.37 3.96
CA ASP A 52 -10.41 10.77 3.94
C ASP A 52 -11.92 10.84 3.76
N VAL A 53 -12.47 9.96 2.94
CA VAL A 53 -13.91 9.87 2.71
C VAL A 53 -14.59 9.10 3.85
N ALA A 54 -14.07 7.93 4.20
CA ALA A 54 -14.70 7.03 5.18
C ALA A 54 -14.84 7.66 6.57
N ARG A 55 -13.89 8.49 7.01
CA ARG A 55 -13.94 9.14 8.33
C ARG A 55 -15.04 10.17 8.50
N ARG A 56 -15.66 10.62 7.39
CA ARG A 56 -16.75 11.60 7.37
C ARG A 56 -18.13 10.92 7.38
N MET A 57 -18.16 9.59 7.45
CA MET A 57 -19.37 8.80 7.41
C MET A 57 -19.62 8.13 8.77
N PRO A 58 -20.88 7.80 9.10
CA PRO A 58 -21.21 6.88 10.18
C PRO A 58 -20.43 5.58 10.04
N PHE A 59 -20.11 4.95 11.17
CA PHE A 59 -19.22 3.79 11.22
C PHE A 59 -19.58 2.71 10.19
N CYS A 60 -20.87 2.33 10.12
CA CYS A 60 -21.34 1.31 9.19
C CYS A 60 -21.19 1.74 7.72
N LEU A 61 -21.55 2.98 7.37
CA LEU A 61 -21.39 3.52 6.02
C LEU A 61 -19.92 3.63 5.60
N GLY A 62 -19.05 4.13 6.49
CA GLY A 62 -17.61 4.22 6.21
C GLY A 62 -16.96 2.85 5.98
N ASN A 63 -17.40 1.82 6.73
CA ASN A 63 -16.95 0.46 6.50
C ASN A 63 -17.49 -0.12 5.20
N ALA A 64 -18.77 0.11 4.88
CA ALA A 64 -19.34 -0.31 3.59
C ALA A 64 -18.57 0.31 2.41
N LEU A 65 -18.32 1.63 2.46
CA LEU A 65 -17.48 2.33 1.48
C LEU A 65 -16.12 1.67 1.35
N LYS A 66 -15.43 1.40 2.46
CA LYS A 66 -14.11 0.75 2.45
C LYS A 66 -14.11 -0.58 1.69
N TYR A 67 -15.15 -1.41 1.82
CA TYR A 67 -15.23 -2.66 1.08
C TYR A 67 -15.58 -2.47 -0.39
N VAL A 68 -16.47 -1.54 -0.72
CA VAL A 68 -16.76 -1.15 -2.11
C VAL A 68 -15.49 -0.63 -2.78
N TRP A 69 -14.76 0.24 -2.10
CA TRP A 69 -13.49 0.78 -2.58
C TRP A 69 -12.47 -0.33 -2.82
N ARG A 70 -12.32 -1.28 -1.89
CA ARG A 70 -11.35 -2.39 -2.05
C ARG A 70 -11.79 -3.48 -3.03
N CYS A 71 -13.01 -3.44 -3.56
CA CYS A 71 -13.63 -4.58 -4.24
C CYS A 71 -12.71 -5.24 -5.29
N GLY A 72 -12.44 -6.53 -5.12
CA GLY A 72 -11.61 -7.32 -6.04
C GLY A 72 -10.09 -7.18 -5.82
N HIS A 73 -9.63 -6.37 -4.87
CA HIS A 73 -8.21 -6.22 -4.51
C HIS A 73 -7.80 -7.12 -3.33
N LYS A 74 -6.48 -7.21 -3.07
CA LYS A 74 -5.90 -8.07 -2.02
C LYS A 74 -6.29 -9.55 -2.25
N HIS A 75 -5.89 -10.07 -3.40
CA HIS A 75 -6.09 -11.45 -3.83
C HIS A 75 -4.74 -12.08 -4.25
N ASP A 76 -4.74 -13.36 -4.61
CA ASP A 76 -3.56 -14.15 -5.00
C ASP A 76 -2.96 -13.80 -6.39
N GLY A 77 -3.37 -12.68 -7.00
CA GLY A 77 -2.95 -12.28 -8.34
C GLY A 77 -3.71 -12.96 -9.49
N THR A 78 -4.58 -13.95 -9.22
CA THR A 78 -5.38 -14.61 -10.27
C THR A 78 -6.70 -13.89 -10.54
N LEU A 79 -7.21 -14.00 -11.76
CA LEU A 79 -8.54 -13.46 -12.11
C LEU A 79 -9.65 -14.12 -11.28
N GLU A 80 -9.52 -15.42 -11.02
CA GLU A 80 -10.49 -16.14 -10.19
C GLU A 80 -10.42 -15.71 -8.72
N GLY A 81 -9.22 -15.50 -8.19
CA GLY A 81 -9.02 -14.90 -6.87
C GLY A 81 -9.60 -13.50 -6.76
N ALA A 82 -9.43 -12.66 -7.79
CA ALA A 82 -10.03 -11.33 -7.84
C ALA A 82 -11.56 -11.39 -7.84
N ARG A 83 -12.17 -12.31 -8.60
CA ARG A 83 -13.64 -12.52 -8.61
C ARG A 83 -14.17 -12.95 -7.26
N ARG A 84 -13.58 -13.99 -6.65
CA ARG A 84 -13.98 -14.44 -5.31
C ARG A 84 -13.89 -13.31 -4.30
N LYS A 85 -12.82 -12.52 -4.38
CA LYS A 85 -12.60 -11.41 -3.48
C LYS A 85 -13.58 -10.25 -3.70
N ALA A 86 -13.93 -9.96 -4.95
CA ALA A 86 -14.97 -8.99 -5.26
C ALA A 86 -16.32 -9.39 -4.65
N VAL A 87 -16.70 -10.66 -4.75
CA VAL A 87 -17.93 -11.19 -4.12
C VAL A 87 -17.87 -11.05 -2.60
N GLU A 88 -16.76 -11.45 -1.97
CA GLU A 88 -16.57 -11.34 -0.52
C GLU A 88 -16.66 -9.88 -0.04
N ASP A 89 -15.97 -8.96 -0.71
CA ASP A 89 -15.99 -7.53 -0.37
C ASP A 89 -17.40 -6.95 -0.55
N ALA A 90 -18.12 -7.30 -1.63
CA ALA A 90 -19.50 -6.88 -1.85
C ALA A 90 -20.45 -7.40 -0.75
N GLN A 91 -20.32 -8.67 -0.36
CA GLN A 91 -21.11 -9.25 0.74
C GLN A 91 -20.85 -8.54 2.06
N LYS A 92 -19.60 -8.18 2.36
CA LYS A 92 -19.25 -7.39 3.55
C LYS A 92 -19.83 -5.99 3.50
N ALA A 93 -19.78 -5.33 2.35
CA ALA A 93 -20.41 -4.02 2.18
C ALA A 93 -21.92 -4.09 2.46
N VAL A 94 -22.63 -5.07 1.89
CA VAL A 94 -24.06 -5.30 2.14
C VAL A 94 -24.33 -5.57 3.62
N TRP A 95 -23.50 -6.35 4.29
CA TRP A 95 -23.66 -6.59 5.73
C TRP A 95 -23.61 -5.28 6.54
N TYR A 96 -22.61 -4.43 6.30
CA TYR A 96 -22.53 -3.13 6.99
C TYR A 96 -23.68 -2.19 6.62
N LEU A 97 -24.17 -2.23 5.39
CA LEU A 97 -25.37 -1.48 4.99
C LEU A 97 -26.61 -1.96 5.74
N ASN A 98 -26.78 -3.27 5.92
CA ASN A 98 -27.88 -3.82 6.71
C ASN A 98 -27.81 -3.40 8.18
N GLU A 99 -26.62 -3.35 8.78
CA GLU A 99 -26.47 -2.83 10.15
C GLU A 99 -26.83 -1.34 10.22
N PHE A 100 -26.39 -0.53 9.25
CA PHE A 100 -26.80 0.87 9.16
C PHE A 100 -28.33 1.02 9.04
N ILE A 101 -28.98 0.18 8.23
CA ILE A 101 -30.44 0.18 8.08
C ILE A 101 -31.11 -0.06 9.43
N LYS A 102 -30.66 -1.06 10.20
CA LYS A 102 -31.20 -1.32 11.54
C LYS A 102 -31.02 -0.13 12.48
N ASP A 103 -29.84 0.47 12.49
CA ASP A 103 -29.55 1.64 13.32
C ASP A 103 -30.43 2.84 12.92
N ALA A 104 -30.67 3.05 11.62
CA ALA A 104 -31.53 4.10 11.11
C ALA A 104 -33.02 3.83 11.45
N GLU A 105 -33.51 2.60 11.27
CA GLU A 105 -34.88 2.22 11.64
C GLU A 105 -35.13 2.35 13.15
N ALA A 106 -34.09 2.16 13.97
CA ALA A 106 -34.15 2.34 15.42
C ALA A 106 -34.00 3.80 15.88
N GLY A 107 -33.81 4.75 14.97
CA GLY A 107 -33.58 6.17 15.28
C GLY A 107 -32.19 6.49 15.84
N ALA A 108 -31.27 5.51 15.86
CA ALA A 108 -29.91 5.72 16.37
C ALA A 108 -29.09 6.66 15.48
N MET A 109 -29.53 6.86 14.22
CA MET A 109 -28.87 7.74 13.24
C MET A 109 -29.53 9.12 13.10
N ASP A 110 -30.55 9.45 13.90
CA ASP A 110 -31.34 10.69 13.74
C ASP A 110 -30.45 11.94 13.79
N ALA A 111 -29.57 12.03 14.80
CA ALA A 111 -28.64 13.16 14.94
C ALA A 111 -27.69 13.34 13.73
N PHE A 112 -27.41 12.27 12.99
CA PHE A 112 -26.61 12.33 11.76
C PHE A 112 -27.45 12.76 10.56
N LEU A 113 -28.72 12.36 10.49
CA LEU A 113 -29.62 12.64 9.37
C LEU A 113 -30.28 14.03 9.43
N GLU A 114 -30.27 14.67 10.60
CA GLU A 114 -30.80 16.03 10.81
C GLU A 114 -29.79 17.16 10.47
N LEU A 115 -28.57 16.82 10.03
CA LEU A 115 -27.53 17.76 9.58
C LEU A 115 -27.79 18.32 8.19
#